data_AF-A0A804PQB3-F1
#
_entry.id   AF-A0A804PQB3-F1
#
_cell.length_a   1.000
_cell.length_b   1.000
_cell.length_c   1.000
_cell.angle_alpha   90.00
_cell.angle_beta   90.00
_cell.angle_gamma   90.00
#
_symmetry.space_group_name_H-M   'P 1'
#
loop_
_entity.id
_entity.type
_entity.pdbx_description
1 polymer ?
#
loop_
_entity_poly.entity_id
_entity_poly.type
_entity_poly.pdbx_seq_one_letter_code
_entity_poly.pdbx_strand_id
1 'polypeptide(L)'
;MLIPKNLLATLLFLLALTALASLDTASSGCCGETCTDKQKRQILQACGSYIVAMAATASAGRSLPLPPPPRNGPCCAAVRALQRHGAGMMQCVVDLLTDAESRRYDAAAMLRLTRYCI
;
A
#
# COMPACT_ATOMS: atom_id res chain seq x y z
N MET A 1 -35.12 14.99 29.63
CA MET A 1 -34.29 13.81 29.95
C MET A 1 -32.83 14.26 30.00
N LEU A 2 -32.21 14.32 31.19
CA LEU A 2 -30.78 14.66 31.31
C LEU A 2 -29.95 13.40 31.01
N ILE A 3 -29.19 13.42 29.92
CA ILE A 3 -28.23 12.34 29.60
C ILE A 3 -27.11 12.42 30.65
N PRO A 4 -26.80 11.33 31.38
CA PRO A 4 -25.73 11.35 32.37
C PRO A 4 -24.39 11.66 31.67
N LYS A 5 -23.59 12.58 32.25
CA LYS A 5 -22.32 13.07 31.65
C LYS A 5 -21.40 11.94 31.19
N ASN A 6 -21.37 10.81 31.92
CA ASN A 6 -20.56 9.65 31.61
C ASN A 6 -20.97 8.95 30.30
N LEU A 7 -22.27 8.98 29.98
CA LEU A 7 -22.85 8.37 28.78
C LEU A 7 -22.59 9.23 27.55
N LEU A 8 -22.61 10.56 27.73
CA LEU A 8 -22.18 11.50 26.71
C LEU A 8 -20.69 11.34 26.37
N ALA A 9 -19.84 11.17 27.40
CA ALA A 9 -18.40 10.96 27.22
C ALA A 9 -18.09 9.63 26.50
N THR A 10 -18.77 8.53 26.83
CA THR A 10 -18.58 7.26 26.11
C THR A 10 -19.09 7.30 24.68
N LEU A 11 -20.22 7.95 24.41
CA LEU A 11 -20.71 8.17 23.05
C LEU A 11 -19.71 8.99 22.21
N LEU A 12 -19.16 10.06 22.77
CA LEU A 12 -18.11 10.86 22.11
C LEU A 12 -16.84 10.04 21.87
N PHE A 13 -16.42 9.20 22.81
CA PHE A 13 -15.25 8.33 22.65
C PHE A 13 -15.47 7.26 21.58
N LEU A 14 -16.66 6.66 21.52
CA LEU A 14 -17.04 5.71 20.47
C LEU A 14 -17.10 6.38 19.10
N LEU A 15 -17.65 7.60 19.01
CA LEU A 15 -17.65 8.41 17.77
C LEU A 15 -16.24 8.79 17.32
N ALA A 16 -15.34 9.10 18.26
CA ALA A 16 -13.94 9.36 17.94
C ALA A 16 -13.23 8.11 17.43
N LEU A 17 -13.48 6.94 18.03
CA LEU A 17 -12.93 5.66 17.58
C LEU A 17 -13.47 5.25 16.20
N THR A 18 -14.76 5.44 15.94
CA THR A 18 -15.34 5.15 14.61
C THR A 18 -14.87 6.14 13.56
N ALA A 19 -14.69 7.43 13.90
CA ALA A 19 -14.11 8.41 13.00
C ALA A 19 -12.64 8.08 12.65
N LEU A 20 -11.85 7.64 13.63
CA LEU A 20 -10.47 7.18 13.40
C LEU A 20 -10.41 5.89 12.58
N ALA A 21 -11.35 4.96 12.79
CA ALA A 21 -11.46 3.74 11.97
C ALA A 21 -11.98 4.03 10.55
N SER A 22 -12.74 5.10 10.38
CA SER A 22 -13.24 5.57 9.07
C SER A 22 -12.22 6.47 8.36
N LEU A 23 -11.15 6.87 9.05
CA LEU A 23 -10.02 7.61 8.51
C LEU A 23 -9.04 6.71 7.73
N ASP A 24 -9.48 5.53 7.27
CA ASP A 24 -8.95 4.94 6.03
C ASP A 24 -9.42 5.84 4.86
N THR A 25 -8.95 7.09 4.87
CA THR A 25 -9.25 8.09 3.85
C THR A 25 -8.43 7.69 2.65
N ALA A 26 -9.07 6.94 1.74
CA ALA A 26 -8.56 6.68 0.42
C ALA A 26 -8.16 8.02 -0.23
N SER A 27 -6.87 8.32 -0.20
CA SER A 27 -6.28 9.49 -0.83
C SER A 27 -5.54 9.00 -2.06
N SER A 28 -6.25 8.83 -3.17
CA SER A 28 -5.59 8.74 -4.48
C SER A 28 -5.92 10.00 -5.26
N GLY A 29 -4.86 10.75 -5.57
CA GLY A 29 -4.87 11.84 -6.52
C GLY A 29 -5.50 11.43 -7.86
N CYS A 30 -5.97 12.43 -8.60
CA CYS A 30 -6.87 12.28 -9.73
C CYS A 30 -6.63 11.03 -10.59
N CYS A 31 -7.76 10.41 -10.97
CA CYS A 31 -7.92 9.66 -12.20
C CYS A 31 -7.60 8.14 -12.12
N GLY A 32 -7.89 7.48 -11.00
CA GLY A 32 -7.82 6.01 -10.88
C GLY A 32 -8.72 5.45 -9.77
N GLU A 33 -9.01 4.15 -9.81
CA GLU A 33 -9.68 3.44 -8.73
C GLU A 33 -8.88 3.61 -7.43
N THR A 34 -9.60 3.89 -6.33
CA THR A 34 -8.98 4.13 -5.03
C THR A 34 -8.46 2.81 -4.46
N CYS A 35 -7.24 2.84 -3.94
CA CYS A 35 -6.68 1.77 -3.14
C CYS A 35 -6.73 2.15 -1.65
N THR A 36 -6.87 1.14 -0.81
CA THR A 36 -6.95 1.29 0.65
C THR A 36 -5.56 1.15 1.27
N ASP A 37 -5.39 1.73 2.46
CA ASP A 37 -4.19 1.49 3.28
C ASP A 37 -3.98 0.00 3.56
N LYS A 38 -5.05 -0.78 3.66
CA LYS A 38 -4.98 -2.25 3.77
C LYS A 38 -4.33 -2.89 2.54
N GLN A 39 -4.73 -2.48 1.33
CA GLN A 39 -4.13 -2.97 0.09
C GLN A 39 -2.66 -2.54 -0.03
N LYS A 40 -2.32 -1.29 0.30
CA LYS A 40 -0.92 -0.84 0.39
C LYS A 40 -0.12 -1.75 1.32
N ARG A 41 -0.58 -1.93 2.56
CA ARG A 41 0.10 -2.78 3.57
C ARG A 41 0.31 -4.20 3.06
N GLN A 42 -0.67 -4.79 2.39
CA GLN A 42 -0.55 -6.14 1.81
C GLN A 42 0.56 -6.21 0.74
N ILE A 43 0.67 -5.22 -0.15
CA ILE A 43 1.76 -5.14 -1.12
C ILE A 43 3.10 -4.98 -0.42
N LEU A 44 3.23 -4.03 0.52
CA LEU A 44 4.49 -3.80 1.22
C LEU A 44 4.95 -5.03 2.02
N GLN A 45 4.01 -5.75 2.63
CA GLN A 45 4.31 -6.98 3.37
C GLN A 45 4.75 -8.11 2.44
N ALA A 46 4.05 -8.31 1.32
CA ALA A 46 4.33 -9.44 0.42
C ALA A 46 5.54 -9.19 -0.49
N CYS A 47 5.77 -7.93 -0.90
CA CYS A 47 6.75 -7.55 -1.91
C CYS A 47 7.92 -6.72 -1.38
N GLY A 48 7.89 -6.27 -0.12
CA GLY A 48 8.84 -5.30 0.42
C GLY A 48 10.31 -5.69 0.24
N SER A 49 10.65 -6.96 0.45
CA SER A 49 12.02 -7.46 0.24
C SER A 49 12.45 -7.37 -1.22
N TYR A 50 11.58 -7.72 -2.16
CA TYR A 50 11.85 -7.59 -3.60
C TYR A 50 11.99 -6.12 -4.02
N ILE A 51 11.15 -5.22 -3.50
CA ILE A 51 11.22 -3.78 -3.80
C ILE A 51 12.57 -3.22 -3.37
N VAL A 52 12.97 -3.45 -2.12
CA VAL A 52 14.27 -2.98 -1.58
C VAL A 52 15.43 -3.55 -2.40
N ALA A 53 15.37 -4.84 -2.73
CA ALA A 53 16.46 -5.48 -3.43
C ALA A 53 16.56 -5.05 -4.90
N MET A 54 15.44 -4.80 -5.58
CA MET A 54 15.39 -4.21 -6.92
C MET A 54 15.84 -2.74 -6.97
N ALA A 55 15.66 -1.99 -5.88
CA ALA A 55 16.17 -0.62 -5.75
C ALA A 55 17.70 -0.64 -5.59
N ALA A 56 18.22 -1.50 -4.71
CA ALA A 56 19.65 -1.64 -4.46
C ALA A 56 20.44 -2.04 -5.73
N THR A 57 19.90 -2.95 -6.56
CA THR A 57 20.56 -3.32 -7.82
C THR A 57 20.58 -2.19 -8.83
N ALA A 58 19.51 -1.40 -8.91
CA ALA A 58 19.46 -0.24 -9.79
C ALA A 58 20.49 0.82 -9.38
N SER A 59 20.66 1.07 -8.07
CA SER A 59 21.67 2.02 -7.56
C SER A 59 23.11 1.53 -7.73
N ALA A 60 23.36 0.22 -7.69
CA ALA A 60 24.70 -0.34 -7.82
C ALA A 60 25.26 -0.29 -9.25
N GLY A 61 24.48 0.14 -10.25
CA GLY A 61 24.86 0.08 -11.67
C GLY A 61 25.15 -1.35 -12.16
N ARG A 62 24.82 -2.36 -11.34
CA ARG A 62 25.06 -3.76 -11.64
C ARG A 62 23.82 -4.32 -12.31
N SER A 63 23.97 -4.70 -13.57
CA SER A 63 22.99 -5.47 -14.34
C SER A 63 22.77 -6.90 -13.83
N LEU A 64 23.25 -7.27 -12.63
CA LEU A 64 22.99 -8.59 -12.10
C LEU A 64 21.48 -8.70 -11.85
N PRO A 65 20.75 -9.54 -12.59
CA PRO A 65 19.32 -9.66 -12.40
C PRO A 65 19.11 -10.35 -11.06
N LEU A 66 18.66 -9.59 -10.06
CA LEU A 66 18.05 -10.23 -8.91
C LEU A 66 16.86 -11.04 -9.45
N PRO A 67 16.69 -12.31 -9.01
CA PRO A 67 15.59 -13.09 -9.52
C PRO A 67 14.29 -12.34 -9.21
N PRO A 68 13.43 -12.14 -10.23
CA PRO A 68 12.13 -11.52 -10.00
C PRO A 68 11.35 -12.34 -8.97
N PRO A 69 10.36 -11.73 -8.29
CA PRO A 69 9.46 -12.51 -7.44
C PRO A 69 8.87 -13.68 -8.24
N PRO A 70 8.81 -14.89 -7.67
CA PRO A 70 8.25 -16.03 -8.38
C PRO A 70 6.80 -15.73 -8.78
N ARG A 71 6.45 -16.01 -10.04
CA ARG A 71 5.13 -15.65 -10.60
C ARG A 71 3.97 -16.18 -9.75
N ASN A 72 4.10 -17.35 -9.13
CA ASN A 72 3.08 -17.94 -8.25
C ASN A 72 3.32 -17.68 -6.75
N GLY A 73 4.34 -16.88 -6.41
CA GLY A 73 4.64 -16.53 -5.03
C GLY A 73 3.73 -15.44 -4.46
N PRO A 74 3.83 -15.20 -3.15
CA PRO A 74 2.95 -14.29 -2.41
C PRO A 74 2.98 -12.86 -2.96
N CYS A 75 4.15 -12.34 -3.35
CA CYS A 75 4.26 -11.00 -3.92
C CYS A 75 3.45 -10.87 -5.22
N CYS A 76 3.67 -11.75 -6.20
CA CYS A 76 2.94 -11.67 -7.46
C CYS A 76 1.46 -12.03 -7.33
N ALA A 77 1.08 -12.89 -6.38
CA ALA A 77 -0.32 -13.12 -6.04
C ALA A 77 -0.98 -11.84 -5.52
N ALA A 78 -0.31 -11.09 -4.63
CA ALA A 78 -0.81 -9.82 -4.11
C ALA A 78 -0.92 -8.74 -5.21
N VAL A 79 0.10 -8.61 -6.07
CA VAL A 79 0.06 -7.66 -7.21
C VAL A 79 -1.09 -7.99 -8.17
N ARG A 80 -1.29 -9.26 -8.53
CA ARG A 80 -2.42 -9.65 -9.38
C ARG A 80 -3.76 -9.42 -8.70
N ALA A 81 -3.89 -9.74 -7.42
CA ALA A 81 -5.11 -9.49 -6.66
C ALA A 81 -5.44 -7.98 -6.64
N LEU A 82 -4.43 -7.14 -6.42
CA LEU A 82 -4.57 -5.69 -6.45
C LEU A 82 -5.03 -5.20 -7.83
N GLN A 83 -4.42 -5.68 -8.90
CA GLN A 83 -4.70 -5.22 -10.27
C GLN A 83 -6.04 -5.73 -10.83
N ARG A 84 -6.72 -6.65 -10.13
CA ARG A 84 -8.13 -6.98 -10.43
C ARG A 84 -9.10 -5.84 -10.08
N HIS A 85 -8.67 -4.89 -9.26
CA HIS A 85 -9.42 -3.68 -8.92
C HIS A 85 -9.12 -2.51 -9.86
N GLY A 86 -8.54 -2.77 -11.04
CA GLY A 86 -8.28 -1.72 -12.03
C GLY A 86 -6.83 -1.56 -12.43
N ALA A 87 -6.65 -1.00 -13.62
CA ALA A 87 -5.36 -0.49 -14.04
C ALA A 87 -4.92 0.67 -13.14
N GLY A 88 -3.62 0.78 -12.88
CA GLY A 88 -3.07 1.89 -12.09
C GLY A 88 -3.09 1.66 -10.57
N MET A 89 -3.61 0.54 -10.07
CA MET A 89 -3.66 0.28 -8.62
C MET A 89 -2.27 0.24 -7.96
N MET A 90 -1.23 -0.17 -8.69
CA MET A 90 0.15 -0.08 -8.17
C MET A 90 0.65 1.37 -8.08
N GLN A 91 0.22 2.26 -8.98
CA GLN A 91 0.51 3.69 -8.86
C GLN A 91 -0.23 4.27 -7.64
N CYS A 92 -1.50 3.90 -7.45
CA CYS A 92 -2.22 4.27 -6.24
C CYS A 92 -1.46 3.87 -4.96
N VAL A 93 -0.93 2.64 -4.90
CA VAL A 93 -0.14 2.19 -3.74
C VAL A 93 1.11 3.06 -3.52
N VAL A 94 1.77 3.50 -4.59
CA VAL A 94 2.91 4.44 -4.50
C VAL A 94 2.46 5.80 -3.96
N ASP A 95 1.31 6.30 -4.41
CA ASP A 95 0.79 7.60 -4.00
C ASP A 95 0.33 7.60 -2.53
N LEU A 96 -0.06 6.44 -1.98
CA LEU A 96 -0.43 6.27 -0.56
C LEU A 96 0.77 6.06 0.38
N LEU A 97 2.01 6.05 -0.11
CA LEU A 97 3.17 5.88 0.77
C LEU A 97 3.35 7.09 1.69
N THR A 98 3.54 6.81 2.98
CA THR A 98 3.99 7.82 3.94
C THR A 98 5.43 8.23 3.65
N ASP A 99 5.85 9.40 4.14
CA ASP A 99 7.26 9.85 4.02
C ASP A 99 8.27 8.82 4.54
N ALA A 100 7.90 8.06 5.58
CA ALA A 100 8.74 7.00 6.13
C ALA A 100 8.83 5.79 5.20
N GLU A 101 7.71 5.40 4.58
CA GLU A 101 7.65 4.31 3.60
C GLU A 101 8.40 4.68 2.31
N SER A 102 8.24 5.92 1.82
CA SER A 102 8.91 6.43 0.62
C SER A 102 10.44 6.49 0.76
N ARG A 103 10.97 6.60 1.98
CA ARG A 103 12.42 6.46 2.23
C ARG A 103 12.92 5.01 2.09
N ARG A 104 12.04 4.03 2.30
CA ARG A 104 12.39 2.61 2.29
C ARG A 104 12.10 1.93 0.96
N TYR A 105 11.03 2.35 0.30
CA TYR A 105 10.52 1.67 -0.88
C TYR A 105 10.55 2.59 -2.10
N ASP A 106 11.40 2.23 -3.06
CA ASP A 106 11.56 2.97 -4.31
C ASP A 106 10.32 2.81 -5.21
N ALA A 107 9.75 3.95 -5.62
CA ALA A 107 8.57 4.01 -6.47
C ALA A 107 8.78 3.29 -7.81
N ALA A 108 9.95 3.46 -8.44
CA ALA A 108 10.26 2.81 -9.71
C ALA A 108 10.40 1.29 -9.57
N ALA A 109 10.93 0.81 -8.45
CA ALA A 109 10.96 -0.61 -8.09
C ALA A 109 9.56 -1.18 -7.84
N MET A 110 8.66 -0.43 -7.18
CA MET A 110 7.26 -0.84 -7.04
C MET A 110 6.58 -0.97 -8.41
N LEU A 111 6.66 0.05 -9.26
CA LEU A 111 6.02 0.01 -10.58
C LEU A 111 6.60 -1.08 -11.49
N ARG A 112 7.86 -1.49 -11.28
CA ARG A 112 8.46 -2.65 -11.96
C ARG A 112 7.76 -3.98 -11.61
N LEU A 113 7.19 -4.14 -10.41
CA LEU A 113 6.48 -5.37 -10.03
C LEU A 113 5.32 -5.69 -10.98
N THR A 114 4.59 -4.68 -11.46
CA THR A 114 3.51 -4.83 -12.43
C THR A 114 3.98 -5.57 -13.68
N ARG A 115 5.19 -5.23 -14.18
CA ARG A 115 5.77 -5.86 -15.39
C ARG A 115 6.22 -7.30 -15.16
N TYR A 116 6.54 -7.67 -13.92
CA TYR A 116 7.01 -9.03 -13.60
C TYR A 116 5.88 -9.98 -13.21
N CYS A 117 4.84 -9.47 -12.56
CA CYS A 117 3.82 -10.30 -11.91
C CYS A 117 2.52 -10.47 -12.71
N ILE A 118 2.25 -9.61 -13.68
CA ILE A 118 1.15 -9.70 -14.65
C ILE A 118 1.72 -10.31 -15.95
#